data_AF-A0A1G1FIV9-F1
#
_entry.id   AF-A0A1G1FIV9-F1
#
_cell.length_a   1.000
_cell.length_b   1.000
_cell.length_c   1.000
_cell.angle_alpha   90.00
_cell.angle_beta   90.00
_cell.angle_gamma   90.00
#
_symmetry.space_group_name_H-M   'P 1'
#
loop_
_entity.id
_entity.type
_entity.pdbx_description
1 polymer ?
#
loop_
_entity_poly.entity_id
_entity_poly.type
_entity_poly.pdbx_seq_one_letter_code
_entity_poly.pdbx_strand_id
1 'polypeptide(L)'
;MEKTLSKKSLVNVLGVVYVHTKTSDGGDLYLTRFAEPYEEHFDITNWYEKNWFDEHKIRLKGTSSVYRLPTKEVKGKSLDLVVKNCRVGEDVPLDTHTLEEFCDAEFNSPWEEFSLVTEMRENTYGPKEMRVNTQRPMAIYVPPEKMQFWQSGRSREKINRIRAKHPGIDLDILKQYKLIYEWIKGKNLIEVFELINVDSTELVSHLKKINYMGIGDLNKKGYLVADMKPEHIIISEENTERIKEIGSAQDIDAPRKQTELLYQLLNDGKYSVIDYELLSRTPEHEDAVKSSRRHSYLDDQLNRFTPTPLPTHLSYKEIFGVPYIYGHAESTGGRLWVVGKNAHLFDYFLPERWRKTPSIRLSFSKEVFYTITKDNIHLVWKTSRVGEMHNIEENGSYNPKIRQFGINSPFEEFALSYELNRTGIPCVYVRAIYMTGSAKIEPSTDMRRYESHKSILDPEGNPILQENHNYITIRGYYNGPDQWVAEHSDALYTPIDLYKATYRGIIDGAECQKLLDEVKEKLKNAGYNGSLLKTNDLLLAIDDKGDIMKNSSGKPEVIICNFELIWKIPS
;
A
#
# COMPACT_ATOMS: atom_id res chain seq x y z
N MET A 1 -19.15 -16.54 -34.26
CA MET A 1 -18.09 -15.76 -33.59
C MET A 1 -18.11 -16.16 -32.13
N GLU A 2 -17.15 -16.99 -31.71
CA GLU A 2 -16.96 -17.31 -30.30
C GLU A 2 -16.58 -16.02 -29.56
N LYS A 3 -17.37 -15.63 -28.56
CA LYS A 3 -16.96 -14.61 -27.58
C LYS A 3 -15.72 -15.17 -26.88
N THR A 4 -14.53 -14.70 -27.24
CA THR A 4 -13.32 -14.94 -26.45
C THR A 4 -13.62 -14.43 -25.05
N LEU A 5 -13.82 -15.34 -24.09
CA LEU A 5 -14.05 -14.95 -22.70
C LEU A 5 -12.84 -14.13 -22.23
N SER A 6 -13.04 -12.83 -22.02
CA SER A 6 -12.06 -11.99 -21.36
C SER A 6 -11.69 -12.63 -20.03
N LYS A 7 -10.39 -12.87 -19.81
CA LYS A 7 -9.87 -13.45 -18.57
C LYS A 7 -10.09 -12.43 -17.44
N LYS A 8 -11.10 -12.68 -16.59
CA LYS A 8 -11.34 -11.88 -15.39
C LYS A 8 -10.31 -12.24 -14.31
N SER A 9 -9.77 -11.23 -13.63
CA SER A 9 -8.87 -11.40 -12.49
C SER A 9 -9.36 -10.57 -11.31
N LEU A 10 -9.22 -11.07 -10.09
CA LEU A 10 -9.48 -10.29 -8.88
C LEU A 10 -8.20 -9.56 -8.46
N VAL A 11 -8.31 -8.26 -8.24
CA VAL A 11 -7.20 -7.40 -7.80
C VAL A 11 -7.64 -6.68 -6.53
N ASN A 12 -6.80 -6.67 -5.51
CA ASN A 12 -7.02 -5.83 -4.32
C ASN A 12 -6.07 -4.64 -4.40
N VAL A 13 -6.62 -3.43 -4.43
CA VAL A 13 -5.84 -2.19 -4.44
C VAL A 13 -6.31 -1.31 -3.29
N LEU A 14 -5.39 -1.03 -2.36
CA LEU A 14 -5.65 -0.23 -1.16
C LEU A 14 -6.84 -0.73 -0.30
N GLY A 15 -7.06 -2.05 -0.25
CA GLY A 15 -8.15 -2.64 0.53
C GLY A 15 -9.50 -2.67 -0.21
N VAL A 16 -9.57 -2.14 -1.44
CA VAL A 16 -10.74 -2.28 -2.31
C VAL A 16 -10.50 -3.43 -3.28
N VAL A 17 -11.44 -4.38 -3.31
CA VAL A 17 -11.42 -5.50 -4.24
C VAL A 17 -12.09 -5.11 -5.55
N TYR A 18 -11.40 -5.37 -6.65
CA TYR A 18 -11.85 -5.12 -8.01
C TYR A 18 -11.91 -6.41 -8.82
N VAL A 19 -12.97 -6.53 -9.63
CA VAL A 19 -12.97 -7.43 -10.79
C VAL A 19 -12.32 -6.67 -11.94
N HIS A 20 -11.14 -7.10 -12.34
CA HIS A 20 -10.39 -6.55 -13.46
C HIS A 20 -10.68 -7.33 -14.75
N THR A 21 -10.99 -6.62 -15.83
CA THR A 21 -11.22 -7.17 -17.16
C THR A 21 -10.63 -6.25 -18.23
N LYS A 22 -10.15 -6.85 -19.33
CA LYS A 22 -9.86 -6.10 -20.56
C LYS A 22 -11.17 -5.73 -21.26
N THR A 23 -11.22 -4.52 -21.79
CA THR A 23 -12.36 -4.00 -22.55
C THR A 23 -12.20 -4.26 -24.05
N SER A 24 -13.30 -4.20 -24.81
CA SER A 24 -13.33 -4.50 -26.25
C SER A 24 -12.49 -3.55 -27.11
N ASP A 25 -12.21 -2.36 -26.61
CA ASP A 25 -11.33 -1.35 -27.22
C ASP A 25 -9.85 -1.52 -26.83
N GLY A 26 -9.52 -2.47 -25.94
CA GLY A 26 -8.17 -2.74 -25.48
C GLY A 26 -7.75 -2.03 -24.17
N GLY A 27 -8.67 -1.28 -23.54
CA GLY A 27 -8.47 -0.67 -22.23
C GLY A 27 -8.54 -1.66 -21.05
N ASP A 28 -8.44 -1.10 -19.84
CA ASP A 28 -8.56 -1.83 -18.58
C ASP A 28 -9.78 -1.30 -17.78
N LEU A 29 -10.61 -2.22 -17.29
CA LEU A 29 -11.78 -1.89 -16.48
C LEU A 29 -11.72 -2.62 -15.14
N TYR A 30 -11.93 -1.87 -14.06
CA TYR A 30 -11.86 -2.33 -12.69
C TYR A 30 -13.19 -2.04 -11.99
N LEU A 31 -13.99 -3.08 -11.82
CA LEU A 31 -15.33 -3.00 -11.22
C LEU A 31 -15.25 -3.24 -9.73
N THR A 32 -15.86 -2.38 -8.93
CA THR A 32 -16.02 -2.62 -7.49
C THR A 32 -17.18 -3.59 -7.23
N ARG A 33 -17.34 -4.03 -5.97
CA ARG A 33 -18.53 -4.79 -5.52
C ARG A 33 -19.87 -4.11 -5.82
N PHE A 34 -19.88 -2.79 -6.01
CA PHE A 34 -21.11 -2.05 -6.31
C PHE A 34 -21.51 -2.15 -7.79
N ALA A 35 -20.54 -2.33 -8.68
CA ALA A 35 -20.76 -2.48 -10.12
C ALA A 35 -20.87 -3.93 -10.58
N GLU A 36 -20.31 -4.89 -9.83
CA GLU A 36 -20.34 -6.32 -10.17
C GLU A 36 -21.75 -6.84 -10.55
N PRO A 37 -22.84 -6.54 -9.81
CA PRO A 37 -24.19 -6.99 -10.19
C PRO A 37 -24.69 -6.42 -11.53
N TYR A 38 -24.04 -5.38 -12.03
CA TYR A 38 -24.39 -4.63 -13.23
C TYR A 38 -23.28 -4.67 -14.28
N GLU A 39 -22.39 -5.67 -14.26
CA GLU A 39 -21.18 -5.69 -15.10
C GLU A 39 -21.44 -5.43 -16.59
N GLU A 40 -22.54 -5.95 -17.14
CA GLU A 40 -22.94 -5.75 -18.54
C GLU A 40 -23.17 -4.26 -18.88
N HIS A 41 -23.60 -3.44 -17.93
CA HIS A 41 -23.76 -1.99 -18.15
C HIS A 41 -22.42 -1.28 -18.34
N PHE A 42 -21.32 -1.83 -17.81
CA PHE A 42 -20.00 -1.23 -17.87
C PHE A 42 -19.17 -1.69 -19.08
N ASP A 43 -19.72 -2.57 -19.93
CA ASP A 43 -19.18 -2.79 -21.27
C ASP A 43 -19.08 -1.44 -21.99
N ILE A 44 -17.91 -1.14 -22.56
CA ILE A 44 -17.63 0.17 -23.19
C ILE A 44 -18.67 0.52 -24.25
N THR A 45 -19.22 -0.47 -24.96
CA THR A 45 -20.30 -0.28 -25.95
C THR A 45 -21.58 0.32 -25.39
N ASN A 46 -21.80 0.21 -24.08
CA ASN A 46 -23.02 0.60 -23.39
C ASN A 46 -22.96 1.98 -22.76
N TRP A 47 -21.79 2.62 -22.68
CA TRP A 47 -21.70 3.96 -22.10
C TRP A 47 -20.58 4.82 -22.71
N TYR A 48 -19.41 4.26 -23.02
CA TYR A 48 -18.25 5.03 -23.49
C TYR A 48 -18.03 4.97 -25.01
N GLU A 49 -18.83 4.19 -25.73
CA GLU A 49 -18.83 4.21 -27.19
C GLU A 49 -19.11 5.62 -27.71
N LYS A 50 -18.29 6.07 -28.66
CA LYS A 50 -18.16 7.47 -29.03
C LYS A 50 -19.49 8.15 -29.35
N ASN A 51 -20.33 7.52 -30.19
CA ASN A 51 -21.59 8.13 -30.60
C ASN A 51 -22.54 8.25 -29.39
N TRP A 52 -22.68 7.18 -28.61
CA TRP A 52 -23.51 7.21 -27.41
C TRP A 52 -23.03 8.25 -26.39
N PHE A 53 -21.73 8.25 -26.10
CA PHE A 53 -21.13 9.16 -25.13
C PHE A 53 -21.29 10.62 -25.55
N ASP A 54 -21.00 10.95 -26.80
CA ASP A 54 -21.10 12.33 -27.30
C ASP A 54 -22.54 12.85 -27.37
N GLU A 55 -23.51 11.98 -27.68
CA GLU A 55 -24.93 12.33 -27.76
C GLU A 55 -25.57 12.50 -26.37
N HIS A 56 -25.20 11.67 -25.38
CA HIS A 56 -25.91 11.59 -24.11
C HIS A 56 -25.18 12.23 -22.92
N LYS A 57 -23.90 12.60 -23.05
CA LYS A 57 -23.17 13.23 -21.94
C LYS A 57 -23.71 14.62 -21.64
N ILE A 58 -24.00 14.86 -20.37
CA ILE A 58 -24.37 16.17 -19.85
C ILE A 58 -23.23 16.64 -18.97
N ARG A 59 -22.57 17.73 -19.36
CA ARG A 59 -21.51 18.34 -18.53
C ARG A 59 -22.14 18.95 -17.27
N LEU A 60 -21.65 18.56 -16.10
CA LEU A 60 -22.08 19.13 -14.84
C LEU A 60 -21.36 20.46 -14.58
N LYS A 61 -22.02 21.37 -13.84
CA LYS A 61 -21.42 22.65 -13.45
C LYS A 61 -20.21 22.40 -12.54
N GLY A 62 -19.09 23.07 -12.82
CA GLY A 62 -17.83 22.92 -12.07
C GLY A 62 -16.60 23.22 -12.92
N THR A 63 -15.44 23.27 -12.28
CA THR A 63 -14.14 23.51 -12.93
C THR A 63 -13.57 22.24 -13.57
N SER A 64 -13.96 21.07 -13.08
CA SER A 64 -13.51 19.76 -13.56
C SER A 64 -14.33 19.24 -14.75
N SER A 65 -13.77 18.28 -15.50
CA SER A 65 -14.47 17.61 -16.60
C SER A 65 -15.30 16.44 -16.05
N VAL A 66 -16.48 16.77 -15.53
CA VAL A 66 -17.43 15.81 -14.96
C VAL A 66 -18.68 15.77 -15.83
N TYR A 67 -19.12 14.55 -16.16
CA TYR A 67 -20.29 14.31 -17.01
C TYR A 67 -21.27 13.38 -16.31
N ARG A 68 -22.56 13.70 -16.40
CA ARG A 68 -23.63 12.72 -16.19
C ARG A 68 -23.95 12.04 -17.51
N LEU A 69 -24.16 10.72 -17.47
CA LEU A 69 -24.44 9.93 -18.66
C LEU A 69 -25.28 8.70 -18.29
N PRO A 70 -26.39 8.41 -18.99
CA PRO A 70 -27.08 7.14 -18.87
C PRO A 70 -26.36 6.04 -19.66
N THR A 71 -26.39 4.81 -19.15
CA THR A 71 -26.00 3.63 -19.95
C THR A 71 -27.10 3.32 -20.98
N LYS A 72 -26.73 2.61 -22.05
CA LYS A 72 -27.69 1.90 -22.90
C LYS A 72 -28.54 0.97 -22.04
N GLU A 73 -29.73 0.67 -22.54
CA GLU A 73 -30.64 -0.24 -21.86
C GLU A 73 -30.08 -1.67 -21.92
N VAL A 74 -29.88 -2.26 -20.74
CA VAL A 74 -29.46 -3.65 -20.57
C VAL A 74 -30.51 -4.31 -19.69
N LYS A 75 -31.13 -5.38 -20.20
CA LYS A 75 -32.17 -6.15 -19.48
C LYS A 75 -33.29 -5.26 -18.90
N GLY A 76 -33.77 -4.29 -19.67
CA GLY A 76 -34.87 -3.41 -19.25
C GLY A 76 -34.48 -2.27 -18.32
N LYS A 77 -33.18 -2.07 -18.06
CA LYS A 77 -32.68 -1.06 -17.12
C LYS A 77 -31.62 -0.18 -17.76
N SER A 78 -31.55 1.06 -17.33
CA SER A 78 -30.45 1.99 -17.62
C SER A 78 -29.93 2.54 -16.28
N LEU A 79 -28.61 2.72 -16.19
CA LEU A 79 -27.97 3.33 -15.02
C LEU A 79 -27.56 4.76 -15.34
N ASP A 80 -27.83 5.70 -14.44
CA ASP A 80 -27.26 7.04 -14.49
C ASP A 80 -25.89 7.04 -13.84
N LEU A 81 -24.86 7.37 -14.62
CA LEU A 81 -23.47 7.39 -14.19
C LEU A 81 -22.94 8.83 -14.10
N VAL A 82 -21.99 9.03 -13.19
CA VAL A 82 -21.09 10.20 -13.18
C VAL A 82 -19.73 9.74 -13.62
N VAL A 83 -19.21 10.34 -14.69
CA VAL A 83 -17.89 10.05 -15.23
C VAL A 83 -17.00 11.26 -15.02
N LYS A 84 -15.90 11.07 -14.29
CA LYS A 84 -14.92 12.10 -13.96
C LYS A 84 -13.54 11.68 -14.45
N ASN A 85 -12.81 12.61 -15.07
CA ASN A 85 -11.39 12.41 -15.34
C ASN A 85 -10.59 12.65 -14.05
N CYS A 86 -9.75 11.69 -13.68
CA CYS A 86 -8.89 11.82 -12.51
C CYS A 86 -7.73 12.79 -12.77
N ARG A 87 -7.58 13.75 -11.87
CA ARG A 87 -6.60 14.84 -11.91
C ARG A 87 -5.29 14.53 -11.20
N VAL A 88 -5.07 13.25 -10.89
CA VAL A 88 -3.88 12.75 -10.20
C VAL A 88 -2.60 13.33 -10.82
N GLY A 89 -1.77 13.96 -9.99
CA GLY A 89 -0.50 14.57 -10.42
C GLY A 89 -0.59 15.96 -11.05
N GLU A 90 -1.78 16.53 -11.27
CA GLU A 90 -1.96 17.93 -11.69
C GLU A 90 -1.69 18.93 -10.53
N ASP A 91 -1.66 20.22 -10.86
CA ASP A 91 -1.62 21.30 -9.87
C ASP A 91 -3.00 21.59 -9.29
N VAL A 92 -3.05 21.67 -7.95
CA VAL A 92 -4.24 22.05 -7.21
C VAL A 92 -4.31 23.59 -7.24
N PRO A 93 -5.35 24.19 -7.82
CA PRO A 93 -5.51 25.65 -7.81
C PRO A 93 -5.70 26.15 -6.37
N LEU A 94 -4.94 27.15 -5.93
CA LEU A 94 -4.92 27.65 -4.54
C LEU A 94 -6.06 28.64 -4.21
N ASP A 95 -7.14 28.65 -4.98
CA ASP A 95 -8.12 29.75 -4.98
C ASP A 95 -9.08 29.73 -3.75
N THR A 96 -8.87 28.88 -2.75
CA THR A 96 -9.72 28.76 -1.55
C THR A 96 -8.94 28.81 -0.23
N HIS A 97 -9.47 29.53 0.76
CA HIS A 97 -8.87 29.72 2.09
C HIS A 97 -8.59 28.39 2.83
N THR A 98 -9.34 27.33 2.54
CA THR A 98 -9.10 26.00 3.11
C THR A 98 -7.84 25.36 2.54
N LEU A 99 -7.49 25.61 1.27
CA LEU A 99 -6.25 25.15 0.64
C LEU A 99 -5.01 25.90 1.14
N GLU A 100 -5.16 27.13 1.66
CA GLU A 100 -4.08 27.87 2.33
C GLU A 100 -3.65 27.20 3.64
N GLU A 101 -4.55 26.50 4.34
CA GLU A 101 -4.22 25.68 5.53
C GLU A 101 -3.58 24.34 5.15
N PHE A 102 -3.83 23.85 3.93
CA PHE A 102 -3.28 22.61 3.37
C PHE A 102 -2.33 22.89 2.19
N CYS A 103 -1.27 23.67 2.42
CA CYS A 103 -0.27 24.05 1.41
C CYS A 103 0.32 22.87 0.59
N ASP A 104 0.19 21.63 1.07
CA ASP A 104 0.69 20.40 0.44
C ASP A 104 -0.43 19.48 -0.10
N ALA A 105 -1.67 19.97 -0.29
CA ALA A 105 -2.76 19.17 -0.84
C ALA A 105 -2.43 18.66 -2.26
N GLU A 106 -2.71 17.37 -2.50
CA GLU A 106 -2.49 16.71 -3.79
C GLU A 106 -3.77 15.98 -4.20
N PHE A 107 -4.09 15.99 -5.50
CA PHE A 107 -5.17 15.18 -6.03
C PHE A 107 -4.89 13.69 -5.79
N ASN A 108 -5.88 13.01 -5.22
CA ASN A 108 -5.88 11.57 -5.05
C ASN A 108 -5.73 10.85 -6.40
N SER A 109 -5.01 9.73 -6.39
CA SER A 109 -5.13 8.74 -7.46
C SER A 109 -6.52 8.12 -7.48
N PRO A 110 -6.89 7.46 -8.61
CA PRO A 110 -8.19 6.81 -8.73
C PRO A 110 -8.49 5.83 -7.58
N TRP A 111 -7.45 5.12 -7.14
CA TRP A 111 -7.56 4.08 -6.13
C TRP A 111 -7.55 4.65 -4.72
N GLU A 112 -6.78 5.72 -4.45
CA GLU A 112 -6.85 6.44 -3.18
C GLU A 112 -8.27 6.98 -2.96
N GLU A 113 -8.83 7.62 -3.99
CA GLU A 113 -10.17 8.20 -3.92
C GLU A 113 -11.22 7.09 -3.63
N PHE A 114 -11.19 6.00 -4.39
CA PHE A 114 -12.11 4.88 -4.18
C PHE A 114 -11.89 4.18 -2.82
N SER A 115 -10.65 4.06 -2.36
CA SER A 115 -10.31 3.51 -1.05
C SER A 115 -10.89 4.34 0.07
N LEU A 116 -10.65 5.65 0.07
CA LEU A 116 -11.12 6.57 1.12
C LEU A 116 -12.65 6.65 1.12
N VAL A 117 -13.28 6.72 -0.05
CA VAL A 117 -14.75 6.72 -0.15
C VAL A 117 -15.32 5.40 0.36
N THR A 118 -14.72 4.27 0.02
CA THR A 118 -15.20 2.96 0.49
C THR A 118 -15.05 2.82 2.00
N GLU A 119 -13.91 3.22 2.55
CA GLU A 119 -13.63 3.23 3.99
C GLU A 119 -14.62 4.12 4.76
N MET A 120 -14.87 5.34 4.25
CA MET A 120 -15.83 6.27 4.85
C MET A 120 -17.25 5.69 4.86
N ARG A 121 -17.64 4.97 3.80
CA ARG A 121 -18.94 4.29 3.70
C ARG A 121 -19.07 3.09 4.63
N GLU A 122 -17.98 2.39 4.92
CA GLU A 122 -17.96 1.23 5.82
C GLU A 122 -18.15 1.63 7.28
N ASN A 123 -17.97 2.91 7.59
CA ASN A 123 -18.35 3.50 8.88
C ASN A 123 -17.61 2.85 10.07
N THR A 124 -16.36 2.44 9.85
CA THR A 124 -15.51 1.75 10.83
C THR A 124 -14.83 2.70 11.81
N TYR A 125 -14.64 3.97 11.42
CA TYR A 125 -14.03 5.01 12.24
C TYR A 125 -15.01 6.15 12.59
N GLY A 126 -14.77 6.80 13.73
CA GLY A 126 -15.62 7.85 14.30
C GLY A 126 -16.95 7.33 14.89
N PRO A 127 -17.87 8.24 15.25
CA PRO A 127 -19.15 7.89 15.87
C PRO A 127 -20.01 6.96 15.00
N LYS A 128 -20.51 5.85 15.54
CA LYS A 128 -21.18 4.77 14.75
C LYS A 128 -22.58 5.15 14.30
N GLU A 129 -23.26 5.96 15.10
CA GLU A 129 -24.59 6.53 14.87
C GLU A 129 -24.62 7.53 13.71
N MET A 130 -23.47 8.08 13.35
CA MET A 130 -23.31 9.06 12.30
C MET A 130 -22.80 8.40 11.02
N ARG A 131 -23.46 8.65 9.89
CA ARG A 131 -23.06 8.15 8.58
C ARG A 131 -22.93 9.29 7.58
N VAL A 132 -21.86 9.27 6.80
CA VAL A 132 -21.68 10.16 5.67
C VAL A 132 -22.17 9.43 4.43
N ASN A 133 -23.25 9.91 3.81
CA ASN A 133 -23.71 9.33 2.55
C ASN A 133 -22.83 9.86 1.41
N THR A 134 -22.46 8.97 0.49
CA THR A 134 -21.66 9.29 -0.69
C THR A 134 -22.24 8.64 -1.93
N GLN A 135 -21.70 8.98 -3.10
CA GLN A 135 -21.91 8.19 -4.30
C GLN A 135 -21.29 6.81 -4.14
N ARG A 136 -21.88 5.80 -4.78
CA ARG A 136 -21.23 4.49 -4.87
C ARG A 136 -20.09 4.57 -5.89
N PRO A 137 -18.84 4.24 -5.51
CA PRO A 137 -17.75 4.12 -6.47
C PRO A 137 -17.96 2.86 -7.32
N MET A 138 -18.38 3.03 -8.57
CA MET A 138 -18.79 1.91 -9.42
C MET A 138 -17.59 1.24 -10.09
N ALA A 139 -16.81 2.02 -10.83
CA ALA A 139 -15.73 1.47 -11.63
C ALA A 139 -14.62 2.49 -11.91
N ILE A 140 -13.43 1.98 -12.17
CA ILE A 140 -12.30 2.73 -12.72
C ILE A 140 -12.04 2.19 -14.12
N TYR A 141 -12.11 3.07 -15.11
CA TYR A 141 -11.81 2.72 -16.49
C TYR A 141 -10.55 3.46 -16.96
N VAL A 142 -9.65 2.71 -17.58
CA VAL A 142 -8.37 3.17 -18.10
C VAL A 142 -8.39 2.95 -19.62
N PRO A 143 -8.64 4.00 -20.41
CA PRO A 143 -8.65 3.89 -21.86
C PRO A 143 -7.30 3.38 -22.41
N PRO A 144 -7.30 2.69 -23.56
CA PRO A 144 -6.08 2.17 -24.20
C PRO A 144 -5.14 3.29 -24.68
N GLU A 145 -5.67 4.48 -24.96
CA GLU A 145 -4.90 5.60 -25.48
C GLU A 145 -3.88 6.13 -24.46
N LYS A 146 -2.69 6.45 -24.96
CA LYS A 146 -1.66 7.17 -24.20
C LYS A 146 -1.66 8.65 -24.60
N MET A 147 -1.68 9.51 -23.59
CA MET A 147 -1.49 10.95 -23.74
C MET A 147 -0.03 11.27 -24.04
N GLN A 148 0.21 12.40 -24.72
CA GLN A 148 1.53 13.04 -24.72
C GLN A 148 1.77 13.71 -23.36
N PHE A 149 3.03 13.79 -22.93
CA PHE A 149 3.35 14.30 -21.59
C PHE A 149 2.79 15.71 -21.32
N TRP A 150 2.91 16.63 -22.28
CA TRP A 150 2.37 17.99 -22.17
C TRP A 150 0.84 18.03 -22.12
N GLN A 151 0.14 17.03 -22.68
CA GLN A 151 -1.33 16.93 -22.62
C GLN A 151 -1.82 16.49 -21.25
N SER A 152 -0.97 15.81 -20.47
CA SER A 152 -1.36 15.31 -19.16
C SER A 152 -1.53 16.42 -18.13
N GLY A 153 -0.77 17.53 -18.24
CA GLY A 153 -0.71 18.55 -17.19
C GLY A 153 -0.12 18.05 -15.86
N ARG A 154 0.46 16.85 -15.82
CA ARG A 154 0.89 16.18 -14.59
C ARG A 154 2.38 16.38 -14.31
N SER A 155 2.69 16.60 -13.04
CA SER A 155 4.07 16.61 -12.54
C SER A 155 4.58 15.18 -12.28
N ARG A 156 5.78 14.88 -12.81
CA ARG A 156 6.50 13.63 -12.52
C ARG A 156 6.79 13.48 -11.04
N GLU A 157 7.12 14.57 -10.35
CA GLU A 157 7.42 14.55 -8.92
C GLU A 157 6.19 14.15 -8.11
N LYS A 158 5.02 14.73 -8.42
CA LYS A 158 3.74 14.38 -7.78
C LYS A 158 3.34 12.93 -8.02
N ILE A 159 3.39 12.46 -9.27
CA ILE A 159 3.12 11.04 -9.57
C ILE A 159 4.10 10.13 -8.85
N ASN A 160 5.38 10.51 -8.75
CA ASN A 160 6.36 9.75 -7.99
C ASN A 160 6.08 9.74 -6.49
N ARG A 161 5.60 10.86 -5.91
CA ARG A 161 5.15 10.94 -4.52
C ARG A 161 3.93 10.07 -4.26
N ILE A 162 2.95 10.06 -5.16
CA ILE A 162 1.75 9.21 -5.03
C ILE A 162 2.11 7.73 -5.17
N ARG A 163 2.92 7.34 -6.16
CA ARG A 163 3.51 5.99 -6.23
C ARG A 163 4.30 5.65 -4.96
N ALA A 164 4.96 6.65 -4.38
CA ALA A 164 5.69 6.54 -3.11
C ALA A 164 4.80 6.62 -1.87
N LYS A 165 3.51 6.98 -1.94
CA LYS A 165 2.51 6.94 -0.85
C LYS A 165 1.65 5.67 -0.95
N HIS A 166 1.32 5.22 -2.16
CA HIS A 166 0.43 4.07 -2.40
C HIS A 166 1.12 2.99 -3.21
N PRO A 167 1.77 2.09 -2.49
CA PRO A 167 2.62 1.11 -3.07
C PRO A 167 1.75 -0.08 -3.54
N GLY A 168 1.77 -0.39 -4.84
CA GLY A 168 0.89 -1.40 -5.48
C GLY A 168 0.08 -0.83 -6.63
N ILE A 169 0.15 0.49 -6.84
CA ILE A 169 -0.56 1.19 -7.89
C ILE A 169 0.42 1.61 -8.99
N ASP A 170 0.38 0.97 -10.15
CA ASP A 170 1.05 1.50 -11.34
C ASP A 170 0.22 2.63 -11.96
N LEU A 171 0.48 3.86 -11.49
CA LEU A 171 -0.05 5.07 -12.11
C LEU A 171 0.83 5.49 -13.28
N ASP A 172 0.48 5.09 -14.49
CA ASP A 172 1.13 5.58 -15.71
C ASP A 172 0.74 7.06 -15.91
N ILE A 173 1.73 7.94 -15.85
CA ILE A 173 1.55 9.38 -16.03
C ILE A 173 0.91 9.73 -17.38
N LEU A 174 1.08 8.88 -18.39
CA LEU A 174 0.56 9.05 -19.74
C LEU A 174 -0.83 8.44 -19.92
N LYS A 175 -1.34 7.65 -18.98
CA LYS A 175 -2.68 7.05 -19.09
C LYS A 175 -3.76 7.98 -18.56
N GLN A 176 -4.93 7.95 -19.18
CA GLN A 176 -6.13 8.53 -18.60
C GLN A 176 -6.73 7.57 -17.58
N TYR A 177 -7.31 8.13 -16.52
CA TYR A 177 -8.07 7.37 -15.54
C TYR A 177 -9.43 8.04 -15.40
N LYS A 178 -10.50 7.26 -15.61
CA LYS A 178 -11.88 7.70 -15.50
C LYS A 178 -12.51 7.05 -14.30
N LEU A 179 -12.91 7.88 -13.34
CA LEU A 179 -13.66 7.48 -12.17
C LEU A 179 -15.14 7.48 -12.50
N ILE A 180 -15.82 6.37 -12.21
CA ILE A 180 -17.24 6.19 -12.50
C ILE A 180 -17.98 5.99 -11.18
N TYR A 181 -18.94 6.88 -10.92
CA TYR A 181 -19.79 6.86 -9.74
C TYR A 181 -21.25 6.69 -10.12
N GLU A 182 -22.07 6.16 -9.21
CA GLU A 182 -23.52 6.20 -9.33
C GLU A 182 -24.03 7.64 -9.18
N TRP A 183 -24.97 8.06 -10.04
CA TRP A 183 -25.65 9.36 -9.90
C TRP A 183 -26.56 9.38 -8.67
N ILE A 184 -26.46 10.43 -7.87
CA ILE A 184 -27.41 10.70 -6.79
C ILE A 184 -28.48 11.63 -7.34
N LYS A 185 -29.72 11.15 -7.41
CA LYS A 185 -30.86 11.99 -7.76
C LYS A 185 -31.12 12.99 -6.62
N GLY A 186 -31.04 14.28 -6.93
CA GLY A 186 -31.14 15.33 -5.95
C GLY A 186 -30.67 16.68 -6.48
N LYS A 187 -30.56 17.65 -5.57
CA LYS A 187 -30.07 19.01 -5.84
C LYS A 187 -28.94 19.36 -4.89
N ASN A 188 -27.97 20.11 -5.39
CA ASN A 188 -26.96 20.71 -4.51
C ASN A 188 -27.54 21.88 -3.70
N LEU A 189 -26.82 22.36 -2.68
CA LEU A 189 -27.36 23.41 -1.81
C LEU A 189 -27.72 24.70 -2.56
N ILE A 190 -26.95 25.11 -3.57
CA ILE A 190 -27.27 26.30 -4.39
C ILE A 190 -28.63 26.12 -5.06
N GLU A 191 -28.82 24.97 -5.73
CA GLU A 191 -30.07 24.62 -6.40
C GLU A 191 -31.25 24.44 -5.43
N VAL A 192 -31.00 24.01 -4.19
CA VAL A 192 -32.04 23.95 -3.15
C VAL A 192 -32.45 25.36 -2.74
N PHE A 193 -31.52 26.27 -2.50
CA PHE A 193 -31.85 27.65 -2.12
C PHE A 193 -32.50 28.45 -3.26
N GLU A 194 -32.23 28.11 -4.53
CA GLU A 194 -33.02 28.61 -5.66
C GLU A 194 -34.53 28.28 -5.54
N LEU A 195 -34.88 27.17 -4.87
CA LEU A 195 -36.29 26.81 -4.58
C LEU A 195 -36.87 27.54 -3.38
N ILE A 196 -36.03 27.94 -2.42
CA ILE A 196 -36.44 28.60 -1.17
C ILE A 196 -36.63 30.11 -1.39
N ASN A 197 -35.87 30.69 -2.34
CA ASN A 197 -35.96 32.10 -2.73
C ASN A 197 -35.72 33.07 -1.55
N VAL A 198 -34.61 32.89 -0.84
CA VAL A 198 -34.10 33.80 0.20
C VAL A 198 -33.32 34.97 -0.42
N ASP A 199 -33.12 36.06 0.33
CA ASP A 199 -32.29 37.16 -0.13
C ASP A 199 -30.80 36.79 -0.23
N SER A 200 -30.01 37.58 -0.98
CA SER A 200 -28.61 37.27 -1.25
C SER A 200 -27.71 37.28 -0.01
N THR A 201 -28.03 38.11 0.99
CA THR A 201 -27.23 38.19 2.23
C THR A 201 -27.52 37.02 3.16
N GLU A 202 -28.80 36.64 3.27
CA GLU A 202 -29.25 35.46 4.01
C GLU A 202 -28.73 34.17 3.36
N LEU A 203 -28.79 34.07 2.03
CA LEU A 203 -28.25 32.95 1.26
C LEU A 203 -26.78 32.67 1.62
N VAL A 204 -25.93 33.69 1.55
CA VAL A 204 -24.49 33.55 1.84
C VAL A 204 -24.26 33.10 3.29
N SER A 205 -25.06 33.61 4.23
CA SER A 205 -25.00 33.20 5.64
C SER A 205 -25.36 31.72 5.83
N HIS A 206 -26.46 31.27 5.22
CA HIS A 206 -26.89 29.88 5.31
C HIS A 206 -25.92 28.91 4.63
N LEU A 207 -25.47 29.22 3.42
CA LEU A 207 -24.51 28.38 2.70
C LEU A 207 -23.21 28.21 3.49
N LYS A 208 -22.68 29.29 4.09
CA LYS A 208 -21.50 29.21 4.98
C LYS A 208 -21.77 28.29 6.17
N LYS A 209 -22.87 28.52 6.90
CA LYS A 209 -23.20 27.75 8.10
C LYS A 209 -23.36 26.26 7.80
N ILE A 210 -24.08 25.93 6.73
CA ILE A 210 -24.31 24.54 6.31
C ILE A 210 -23.00 23.90 5.83
N ASN A 211 -22.16 24.61 5.08
CA ASN A 211 -20.86 24.09 4.66
C ASN A 211 -19.98 23.74 5.87
N TYR A 212 -19.95 24.60 6.89
CA TYR A 212 -19.24 24.31 8.14
C TYR A 212 -19.81 23.11 8.90
N MET A 213 -21.13 22.89 8.86
CA MET A 213 -21.74 21.69 9.43
C MET A 213 -21.24 20.44 8.69
N GLY A 214 -21.25 20.43 7.36
CA GLY A 214 -20.73 19.32 6.56
C GLY A 214 -19.24 19.04 6.78
N ILE A 215 -18.41 20.09 6.87
CA ILE A 215 -16.99 19.97 7.22
C ILE A 215 -16.80 19.39 8.62
N GLY A 216 -17.54 19.91 9.61
CA GLY A 216 -17.47 19.43 10.99
C GLY A 216 -17.92 17.97 11.11
N ASP A 217 -18.90 17.57 10.31
CA ASP A 217 -19.41 16.21 10.24
C ASP A 217 -18.38 15.22 9.66
N LEU A 218 -17.72 15.60 8.55
CA LEU A 218 -16.62 14.83 7.98
C LEU A 218 -15.46 14.70 8.97
N ASN A 219 -15.09 15.80 9.65
CA ASN A 219 -14.00 15.82 10.62
C ASN A 219 -14.27 14.88 11.81
N LYS A 220 -15.48 14.90 12.38
CA LYS A 220 -15.90 13.93 13.42
C LYS A 220 -15.78 12.48 12.96
N LYS A 221 -15.92 12.22 11.66
CA LYS A 221 -15.76 10.90 11.05
C LYS A 221 -14.32 10.60 10.64
N GLY A 222 -13.37 11.48 10.92
CA GLY A 222 -11.95 11.30 10.64
C GLY A 222 -11.58 11.59 9.19
N TYR A 223 -12.34 12.45 8.49
CA TYR A 223 -12.09 12.83 7.11
C TYR A 223 -12.08 14.34 6.89
N LEU A 224 -11.33 14.78 5.89
CA LEU A 224 -11.23 16.16 5.45
C LEU A 224 -11.38 16.22 3.93
N VAL A 225 -12.06 17.24 3.42
CA VAL A 225 -12.13 17.55 1.98
C VAL A 225 -11.63 18.97 1.81
N ALA A 226 -10.43 19.13 1.24
CA ALA A 226 -9.73 20.41 1.27
C ALA A 226 -10.44 21.51 0.46
N ASP A 227 -11.20 21.17 -0.59
CA ASP A 227 -11.98 22.13 -1.39
C ASP A 227 -13.50 21.93 -1.20
N MET A 228 -13.96 21.65 0.03
CA MET A 228 -15.37 21.42 0.31
C MET A 228 -16.22 22.69 0.09
N LYS A 229 -17.20 22.60 -0.81
CA LYS A 229 -18.09 23.70 -1.20
C LYS A 229 -19.57 23.31 -1.05
N PRO A 230 -20.50 24.28 -0.94
CA PRO A 230 -21.93 23.98 -0.87
C PRO A 230 -22.45 23.14 -2.04
N GLU A 231 -21.85 23.27 -3.22
CA GLU A 231 -22.12 22.47 -4.42
C GLU A 231 -21.86 20.97 -4.22
N HIS A 232 -21.03 20.61 -3.23
CA HIS A 232 -20.66 19.22 -2.93
C HIS A 232 -21.64 18.54 -1.97
N ILE A 233 -22.64 19.26 -1.46
CA ILE A 233 -23.67 18.73 -0.55
C ILE A 233 -24.96 18.56 -1.34
N ILE A 234 -25.40 17.31 -1.48
CA ILE A 234 -26.60 16.93 -2.24
C ILE A 234 -27.72 16.54 -1.29
N ILE A 235 -28.89 17.16 -1.49
CA ILE A 235 -30.16 16.77 -0.88
C ILE A 235 -30.91 15.87 -1.86
N SER A 236 -31.38 14.72 -1.39
CA SER A 236 -32.04 13.73 -2.24
C SER A 236 -33.31 14.28 -2.90
N GLU A 237 -33.66 13.74 -4.07
CA GLU A 237 -34.85 14.13 -4.83
C GLU A 237 -36.13 14.16 -3.96
N GLU A 238 -36.40 13.09 -3.22
CA GLU A 238 -37.52 13.00 -2.26
C GLU A 238 -37.56 14.19 -1.28
N ASN A 239 -36.41 14.56 -0.70
CA ASN A 239 -36.35 15.66 0.25
C ASN A 239 -36.44 17.03 -0.43
N THR A 240 -35.92 17.16 -1.65
CA THR A 240 -36.08 18.40 -2.43
C THR A 240 -37.54 18.62 -2.86
N GLU A 241 -38.28 17.54 -3.16
CA GLU A 241 -39.72 17.60 -3.43
C GLU A 241 -40.50 18.08 -2.21
N ARG A 242 -40.20 17.52 -1.02
CA ARG A 242 -40.80 17.98 0.25
C ARG A 242 -40.53 19.46 0.53
N ILE A 243 -39.31 19.94 0.26
CA ILE A 243 -38.98 21.36 0.37
C ILE A 243 -39.82 22.19 -0.61
N LYS A 244 -39.97 21.74 -1.86
CA LYS A 244 -40.76 22.43 -2.88
C LYS A 244 -42.26 22.49 -2.54
N GLU A 245 -42.81 21.43 -1.96
CA GLU A 245 -44.21 21.36 -1.53
C GLU A 245 -44.54 22.43 -0.47
N ILE A 246 -43.65 22.64 0.51
CA ILE A 246 -43.81 23.70 1.52
C ILE A 246 -43.84 25.08 0.85
N GLY A 247 -42.96 25.32 -0.11
CA GLY A 247 -42.90 26.58 -0.89
C GLY A 247 -44.16 26.86 -1.70
N SER A 248 -44.92 25.83 -2.07
CA SER A 248 -46.11 25.95 -2.93
C SER A 248 -47.37 26.37 -2.16
N ALA A 249 -47.33 26.42 -0.82
CA ALA A 249 -48.51 26.54 0.05
C ALA A 249 -49.16 27.95 0.13
N GLN A 250 -48.78 28.94 -0.71
CA GLN A 250 -49.17 30.36 -0.58
C GLN A 250 -48.97 30.92 0.85
N ASP A 251 -48.03 30.35 1.61
CA ASP A 251 -47.71 30.74 2.97
C ASP A 251 -46.56 31.74 2.96
N ILE A 252 -46.76 32.88 3.63
CA ILE A 252 -45.74 33.95 3.70
C ILE A 252 -44.50 33.52 4.50
N ASP A 253 -44.64 32.51 5.38
CA ASP A 253 -43.55 31.93 6.18
C ASP A 253 -42.89 30.72 5.48
N ALA A 254 -43.26 30.43 4.22
CA ALA A 254 -42.75 29.25 3.52
C ALA A 254 -41.21 29.20 3.41
N PRO A 255 -40.48 30.29 3.06
CA PRO A 255 -39.02 30.26 3.01
C PRO A 255 -38.37 29.89 4.34
N ARG A 256 -38.94 30.37 5.46
CA ARG A 256 -38.47 30.06 6.81
C ARG A 256 -38.65 28.58 7.13
N LYS A 257 -39.84 28.02 6.87
CA LYS A 257 -40.16 26.60 7.09
C LYS A 257 -39.34 25.67 6.21
N GLN A 258 -39.12 26.04 4.95
CA GLN A 258 -38.24 25.30 4.03
C GLN A 258 -36.80 25.26 4.54
N THR A 259 -36.30 26.40 5.03
CA THR A 259 -34.97 26.51 5.61
C THR A 259 -34.86 25.68 6.90
N GLU A 260 -35.85 25.75 7.80
CA GLU A 260 -35.91 24.91 9.00
C GLU A 260 -35.87 23.41 8.67
N LEU A 261 -36.64 22.95 7.67
CA LEU A 261 -36.60 21.57 7.20
C LEU A 261 -35.20 21.22 6.65
N LEU A 262 -34.57 22.09 5.87
CA LEU A 262 -33.22 21.86 5.36
C LEU A 262 -32.21 21.67 6.50
N TYR A 263 -32.23 22.52 7.51
CA TYR A 263 -31.37 22.35 8.70
C TYR A 263 -31.68 21.05 9.46
N GLN A 264 -32.94 20.66 9.57
CA GLN A 264 -33.32 19.39 10.18
C GLN A 264 -32.73 18.20 9.40
N LEU A 265 -32.86 18.20 8.07
CA LEU A 265 -32.29 17.16 7.23
C LEU A 265 -30.77 17.05 7.40
N LEU A 266 -30.07 18.19 7.49
CA LEU A 266 -28.63 18.22 7.71
C LEU A 266 -28.24 17.67 9.09
N ASN A 267 -28.94 18.10 10.15
CA ASN A 267 -28.73 17.58 11.51
C ASN A 267 -29.02 16.08 11.63
N ASP A 268 -29.98 15.58 10.86
CA ASP A 268 -30.31 14.15 10.77
C ASP A 268 -29.31 13.35 9.89
N GLY A 269 -28.32 14.01 9.28
CA GLY A 269 -27.39 13.37 8.33
C GLY A 269 -28.03 12.94 7.01
N LYS A 270 -29.18 13.52 6.63
CA LYS A 270 -29.93 13.22 5.40
C LYS A 270 -29.45 14.05 4.21
N TYR A 271 -28.15 14.02 3.98
CA TYR A 271 -27.49 14.61 2.82
C TYR A 271 -26.41 13.66 2.32
N SER A 272 -25.94 13.87 1.10
CA SER A 272 -24.79 13.17 0.53
C SER A 272 -23.68 14.15 0.20
N VAL A 273 -22.43 13.70 0.34
CA VAL A 273 -21.25 14.44 -0.08
C VAL A 273 -20.77 13.88 -1.42
N ILE A 274 -20.35 14.75 -2.33
CA ILE A 274 -19.72 14.41 -3.61
C ILE A 274 -18.34 15.10 -3.73
N ASP A 275 -17.64 14.78 -4.82
CA ASP A 275 -16.32 15.33 -5.18
C ASP A 275 -15.20 15.03 -4.16
N TYR A 276 -14.52 13.91 -4.37
CA TYR A 276 -13.58 13.32 -3.39
C TYR A 276 -12.11 13.47 -3.79
N GLU A 277 -11.80 14.30 -4.80
CA GLU A 277 -10.44 14.39 -5.36
C GLU A 277 -9.37 14.87 -4.37
N LEU A 278 -9.80 15.59 -3.32
CA LEU A 278 -8.97 16.08 -2.23
C LEU A 278 -9.47 15.57 -0.87
N LEU A 279 -10.12 14.39 -0.87
CA LEU A 279 -10.49 13.68 0.36
C LEU A 279 -9.22 13.12 1.02
N SER A 280 -9.09 13.29 2.33
CA SER A 280 -8.01 12.70 3.12
C SER A 280 -8.52 12.27 4.49
N ARG A 281 -7.75 11.44 5.20
CA ARG A 281 -7.98 11.16 6.62
C ARG A 281 -7.49 12.34 7.46
N THR A 282 -8.10 12.58 8.62
CA THR A 282 -7.49 13.46 9.63
C THR A 282 -6.17 12.84 10.14
N PRO A 283 -5.22 13.63 10.67
CA PRO A 283 -3.97 13.11 11.21
C PRO A 283 -4.19 11.99 12.26
N GLU A 284 -5.16 12.16 13.16
CA GLU A 284 -5.48 11.19 14.20
C GLU A 284 -6.01 9.88 13.61
N HIS A 285 -6.86 9.98 12.58
CA HIS A 285 -7.39 8.80 11.89
C HIS A 285 -6.28 8.09 11.10
N GLU A 286 -5.42 8.82 10.41
CA GLU A 286 -4.28 8.25 9.68
C GLU A 286 -3.32 7.49 10.62
N ASP A 287 -3.03 8.05 11.80
CA ASP A 287 -2.19 7.40 12.80
C ASP A 287 -2.88 6.17 13.41
N ALA A 288 -4.19 6.21 13.63
CA ALA A 288 -4.97 5.06 14.07
C ALA A 288 -4.95 3.92 13.03
N VAL A 289 -5.09 4.23 11.74
CA VAL A 289 -5.02 3.26 10.64
C VAL A 289 -3.64 2.62 10.55
N LYS A 290 -2.56 3.42 10.58
CA LYS A 290 -1.19 2.90 10.61
C LYS A 290 -0.95 1.98 11.80
N SER A 291 -1.43 2.39 12.97
CA SER A 291 -1.32 1.59 14.20
C SER A 291 -2.08 0.27 14.07
N SER A 292 -3.33 0.28 13.61
CA SER A 292 -4.13 -0.93 13.40
C SER A 292 -3.49 -1.90 12.40
N ARG A 293 -2.95 -1.37 11.29
CA ARG A 293 -2.22 -2.19 10.30
C ARG A 293 -0.96 -2.82 10.86
N ARG A 294 -0.21 -2.09 11.70
CA ARG A 294 0.96 -2.63 12.41
C ARG A 294 0.56 -3.76 13.35
N HIS A 295 -0.51 -3.59 14.13
CA HIS A 295 -1.00 -4.64 15.04
C HIS A 295 -1.41 -5.90 14.26
N SER A 296 -2.17 -5.73 13.16
CA SER A 296 -2.58 -6.84 12.29
C SER A 296 -1.37 -7.57 11.70
N TYR A 297 -0.36 -6.81 11.24
CA TYR A 297 0.90 -7.38 10.78
C TYR A 297 1.60 -8.21 11.88
N LEU A 298 1.67 -7.72 13.12
CA LEU A 298 2.33 -8.43 14.21
C LEU A 298 1.62 -9.75 14.53
N ASP A 299 0.28 -9.74 14.56
CA ASP A 299 -0.51 -10.96 14.74
C ASP A 299 -0.33 -11.96 13.58
N ASP A 300 -0.42 -11.48 12.34
CA ASP A 300 -0.20 -12.30 11.15
C ASP A 300 1.24 -12.86 11.10
N GLN A 301 2.22 -12.11 11.61
CA GLN A 301 3.64 -12.49 11.62
C GLN A 301 3.95 -13.53 12.71
N LEU A 302 3.27 -13.46 13.86
CA LEU A 302 3.27 -14.52 14.89
C LEU A 302 2.67 -15.80 14.30
N ASN A 303 1.56 -15.68 13.59
CA ASN A 303 0.83 -16.77 12.96
C ASN A 303 1.30 -17.09 11.53
N ARG A 304 2.48 -16.64 11.11
CA ARG A 304 2.91 -16.69 9.70
C ARG A 304 2.94 -18.08 9.09
N PHE A 305 3.11 -19.13 9.90
CA PHE A 305 3.15 -20.52 9.44
C PHE A 305 1.77 -21.21 9.47
N THR A 306 0.74 -20.52 9.95
CA THR A 306 -0.66 -20.93 9.87
C THR A 306 -1.22 -20.53 8.50
N PRO A 307 -1.75 -21.48 7.70
CA PRO A 307 -2.33 -21.15 6.40
C PRO A 307 -3.57 -20.27 6.51
N THR A 308 -3.69 -19.31 5.60
CA THR A 308 -4.92 -18.51 5.38
C THR A 308 -5.47 -18.74 3.97
N PRO A 309 -6.73 -18.35 3.66
CA PRO A 309 -7.28 -18.48 2.31
C PRO A 309 -6.36 -17.80 1.29
N LEU A 310 -5.92 -18.54 0.29
CA LEU A 310 -4.96 -18.07 -0.70
C LEU A 310 -5.70 -17.34 -1.85
N PRO A 311 -5.44 -16.03 -2.07
CA PRO A 311 -5.96 -15.30 -3.21
C PRO A 311 -5.52 -15.92 -4.54
N THR A 312 -6.33 -15.79 -5.60
CA THR A 312 -6.07 -16.40 -6.92
C THR A 312 -4.80 -15.90 -7.62
N HIS A 313 -4.30 -14.72 -7.24
CA HIS A 313 -3.06 -14.14 -7.77
C HIS A 313 -1.81 -14.55 -6.97
N LEU A 314 -1.97 -15.27 -5.85
CA LEU A 314 -0.88 -15.76 -5.02
C LEU A 314 -0.74 -17.27 -5.15
N SER A 315 0.47 -17.77 -4.88
CA SER A 315 0.78 -19.20 -4.92
C SER A 315 1.61 -19.60 -3.71
N TYR A 316 1.46 -20.83 -3.24
CA TYR A 316 2.32 -21.38 -2.21
C TYR A 316 3.48 -22.17 -2.83
N LYS A 317 4.68 -22.02 -2.29
CA LYS A 317 5.86 -22.82 -2.67
C LYS A 317 6.79 -23.02 -1.49
N GLU A 318 7.28 -24.24 -1.31
CA GLU A 318 8.39 -24.51 -0.41
C GLU A 318 9.71 -24.55 -1.18
N ILE A 319 10.72 -23.82 -0.70
CA ILE A 319 12.06 -23.75 -1.28
C ILE A 319 13.06 -23.97 -0.14
N PHE A 320 13.93 -24.97 -0.27
CA PHE A 320 14.91 -25.36 0.78
C PHE A 320 14.29 -25.57 2.17
N GLY A 321 13.08 -26.14 2.24
CA GLY A 321 12.37 -26.37 3.51
C GLY A 321 11.75 -25.11 4.12
N VAL A 322 11.85 -23.96 3.45
CA VAL A 322 11.21 -22.71 3.88
C VAL A 322 9.90 -22.54 3.10
N PRO A 323 8.75 -22.41 3.77
CA PRO A 323 7.48 -22.13 3.11
C PRO A 323 7.43 -20.65 2.66
N TYR A 324 6.93 -20.42 1.44
CA TYR A 324 6.73 -19.08 0.89
C TYR A 324 5.33 -18.90 0.30
N ILE A 325 4.79 -17.71 0.47
CA ILE A 325 3.74 -17.13 -0.37
C ILE A 325 4.42 -16.35 -1.50
N TYR A 326 4.13 -16.73 -2.73
CA TYR A 326 4.68 -16.17 -3.97
C TYR A 326 3.62 -15.33 -4.70
N GLY A 327 4.06 -14.23 -5.30
CA GLY A 327 3.25 -13.41 -6.19
C GLY A 327 4.08 -12.34 -6.90
N HIS A 328 3.42 -11.61 -7.81
CA HIS A 328 4.03 -10.49 -8.53
C HIS A 328 3.94 -9.20 -7.73
N ALA A 329 5.01 -8.42 -7.78
CA ALA A 329 5.00 -7.02 -7.40
C ALA A 329 4.64 -6.20 -8.65
N GLU A 330 3.34 -6.10 -8.95
CA GLU A 330 2.81 -5.46 -10.16
C GLU A 330 3.38 -4.06 -10.40
N SER A 331 3.59 -3.28 -9.32
CA SER A 331 4.06 -1.90 -9.42
C SER A 331 5.49 -1.75 -9.95
N THR A 332 6.30 -2.81 -9.85
CA THR A 332 7.71 -2.82 -10.29
C THR A 332 8.00 -3.88 -11.34
N GLY A 333 7.03 -4.72 -11.68
CA GLY A 333 7.21 -5.93 -12.50
C GLY A 333 8.13 -6.98 -11.87
N GLY A 334 8.36 -6.89 -10.55
CA GLY A 334 9.23 -7.83 -9.84
C GLY A 334 8.48 -9.03 -9.26
N ARG A 335 9.20 -9.93 -8.59
CA ARG A 335 8.63 -11.11 -7.93
C ARG A 335 8.92 -11.09 -6.44
N LEU A 336 7.96 -11.55 -5.64
CA LEU A 336 8.04 -11.53 -4.19
C LEU A 336 7.78 -12.92 -3.61
N TRP A 337 8.63 -13.33 -2.67
CA TRP A 337 8.47 -14.54 -1.87
C TRP A 337 8.43 -14.15 -0.39
N VAL A 338 7.27 -14.24 0.24
CA VAL A 338 7.07 -13.93 1.66
C VAL A 338 7.13 -15.21 2.49
N VAL A 339 7.98 -15.23 3.51
CA VAL A 339 8.22 -16.41 4.36
C VAL A 339 6.98 -16.71 5.20
N GLY A 340 6.41 -17.91 5.01
CA GLY A 340 5.24 -18.38 5.73
C GLY A 340 4.22 -19.09 4.83
N LYS A 341 3.07 -19.37 5.43
CA LYS A 341 1.84 -19.90 4.82
C LYS A 341 0.67 -18.91 4.94
N ASN A 342 0.84 -17.81 5.68
CA ASN A 342 -0.18 -16.77 5.83
C ASN A 342 -0.10 -15.77 4.66
N ALA A 343 -1.12 -15.80 3.78
CA ALA A 343 -1.22 -14.93 2.61
C ALA A 343 -1.46 -13.45 2.94
N HIS A 344 -1.99 -13.12 4.13
CA HIS A 344 -2.23 -11.73 4.54
C HIS A 344 -0.93 -10.92 4.67
N LEU A 345 0.20 -11.60 4.88
CA LEU A 345 1.52 -10.97 4.99
C LEU A 345 2.04 -10.42 3.65
N PHE A 346 1.50 -10.85 2.51
CA PHE A 346 2.07 -10.54 1.20
C PHE A 346 2.18 -9.03 0.95
N ASP A 347 1.10 -8.29 1.20
CA ASP A 347 0.99 -6.87 0.90
C ASP A 347 1.93 -5.98 1.73
N TYR A 348 2.35 -6.44 2.90
CA TYR A 348 3.26 -5.69 3.77
C TYR A 348 4.70 -5.65 3.24
N PHE A 349 5.07 -6.60 2.38
CA PHE A 349 6.44 -6.74 1.87
C PHE A 349 6.62 -6.30 0.41
N LEU A 350 5.55 -5.84 -0.23
CA LEU A 350 5.61 -5.21 -1.55
C LEU A 350 6.64 -4.07 -1.57
N PRO A 351 7.56 -4.00 -2.56
CA PRO A 351 8.77 -3.16 -2.52
C PRO A 351 8.46 -1.67 -2.38
N GLU A 352 7.42 -1.24 -3.04
CA GLU A 352 6.76 0.04 -2.91
C GLU A 352 6.49 0.50 -1.44
N ARG A 353 6.30 -0.41 -0.47
CA ARG A 353 6.01 -0.11 0.95
C ARG A 353 7.22 0.36 1.75
N TRP A 354 8.43 0.08 1.26
CA TRP A 354 9.68 0.23 2.03
C TRP A 354 10.90 0.70 1.21
N ARG A 355 10.86 0.61 -0.13
CA ARG A 355 12.02 0.95 -0.98
C ARG A 355 12.25 2.45 -1.13
N LYS A 356 11.18 3.25 -1.01
CA LYS A 356 11.20 4.72 -1.11
C LYS A 356 11.04 5.43 0.23
N THR A 357 10.90 4.69 1.33
CA THR A 357 10.83 5.28 2.66
C THR A 357 12.24 5.75 3.08
N PRO A 358 12.34 6.79 3.92
CA PRO A 358 13.62 7.20 4.50
C PRO A 358 14.33 5.99 5.11
N SER A 359 15.62 5.83 4.79
CA SER A 359 16.39 4.69 5.24
C SER A 359 17.73 5.10 5.82
N ILE A 360 18.18 4.35 6.82
CA ILE A 360 19.46 4.53 7.48
C ILE A 360 20.37 3.40 7.03
N ARG A 361 21.51 3.73 6.43
CA ARG A 361 22.52 2.75 6.06
C ARG A 361 23.20 2.20 7.32
N LEU A 362 23.13 0.89 7.53
CA LEU A 362 23.67 0.23 8.73
C LEU A 362 25.13 -0.23 8.58
N SER A 363 25.59 -0.39 7.34
CA SER A 363 26.94 -0.88 7.01
C SER A 363 27.61 0.02 5.98
N PHE A 364 28.89 0.36 6.21
CA PHE A 364 29.70 1.11 5.26
C PHE A 364 30.14 0.26 4.06
N SER A 365 30.36 -1.05 4.27
CA SER A 365 30.87 -1.97 3.25
C SER A 365 29.79 -2.79 2.55
N LYS A 366 28.59 -2.90 3.13
CA LYS A 366 27.45 -3.64 2.55
C LYS A 366 26.27 -2.73 2.30
N GLU A 367 25.47 -3.03 1.29
CA GLU A 367 24.19 -2.37 1.01
C GLU A 367 23.11 -2.90 1.96
N VAL A 368 23.19 -2.49 3.23
CA VAL A 368 22.24 -2.87 4.29
C VAL A 368 21.60 -1.61 4.85
N PHE A 369 20.26 -1.59 4.85
CA PHE A 369 19.48 -0.42 5.19
C PHE A 369 18.38 -0.79 6.19
N TYR A 370 18.23 0.04 7.21
CA TYR A 370 17.07 0.06 8.09
C TYR A 370 16.04 1.06 7.55
N THR A 371 14.76 0.71 7.63
CA THR A 371 13.67 1.62 7.32
C THR A 371 12.43 1.31 8.14
N ILE A 372 11.54 2.30 8.25
CA ILE A 372 10.19 2.13 8.76
C ILE A 372 9.26 2.17 7.54
N THR A 373 8.45 1.11 7.35
CA THR A 373 7.48 1.05 6.25
C THR A 373 6.37 2.07 6.45
N LYS A 374 5.54 2.26 5.43
CA LYS A 374 4.32 3.08 5.53
C LYS A 374 3.32 2.58 6.56
N ASP A 375 3.36 1.28 6.85
CA ASP A 375 2.52 0.62 7.85
C ASP A 375 3.19 0.61 9.23
N ASN A 376 4.20 1.46 9.45
CA ASN A 376 4.97 1.60 10.69
C ASN A 376 5.67 0.32 11.15
N ILE A 377 6.13 -0.50 10.19
CA ILE A 377 6.86 -1.74 10.43
C ILE A 377 8.36 -1.47 10.33
N HIS A 378 9.14 -1.93 11.32
CA HIS A 378 10.59 -1.84 11.31
C HIS A 378 11.18 -2.98 10.49
N LEU A 379 11.88 -2.66 9.39
CA LEU A 379 12.50 -3.65 8.50
C LEU A 379 13.98 -3.32 8.26
N VAL A 380 14.76 -4.37 8.05
CA VAL A 380 16.11 -4.28 7.48
C VAL A 380 16.07 -4.93 6.11
N TRP A 381 16.47 -4.20 5.08
CA TRP A 381 16.63 -4.76 3.74
C TRP A 381 18.08 -4.70 3.28
N LYS A 382 18.46 -5.69 2.47
CA LYS A 382 19.83 -5.89 1.98
C LYS A 382 19.84 -6.44 0.57
N THR A 383 20.63 -5.84 -0.31
CA THR A 383 20.91 -6.40 -1.66
C THR A 383 21.71 -7.69 -1.51
N SER A 384 21.23 -8.78 -2.10
CA SER A 384 21.94 -10.06 -2.13
C SER A 384 23.10 -9.99 -3.12
N ARG A 385 24.22 -10.56 -2.72
CA ARG A 385 25.46 -10.62 -3.51
C ARG A 385 25.61 -11.92 -4.29
N VAL A 386 24.48 -12.60 -4.53
CA VAL A 386 24.45 -13.83 -5.32
C VAL A 386 24.95 -13.54 -6.74
N GLY A 387 25.98 -14.26 -7.16
CA GLY A 387 26.63 -14.03 -8.45
C GLY A 387 27.86 -13.12 -8.40
N GLU A 388 28.24 -12.61 -7.23
CA GLU A 388 29.50 -11.90 -7.06
C GLU A 388 30.62 -12.85 -6.63
N MET A 389 31.81 -12.70 -7.24
CA MET A 389 33.05 -13.12 -6.59
C MET A 389 33.51 -12.04 -5.61
N HIS A 390 33.74 -12.41 -4.36
CA HIS A 390 34.22 -11.47 -3.34
C HIS A 390 35.56 -10.86 -3.78
N ASN A 391 35.61 -9.53 -3.94
CA ASN A 391 36.84 -8.83 -4.30
C ASN A 391 37.89 -8.94 -3.19
N ILE A 392 39.13 -9.02 -3.64
CA ILE A 392 40.42 -9.07 -2.95
C ILE A 392 40.38 -8.25 -1.63
N GLU A 393 40.68 -8.87 -0.47
CA GLU A 393 41.04 -8.09 0.73
C GLU A 393 42.27 -7.23 0.38
N GLU A 394 42.41 -6.03 0.97
CA GLU A 394 43.49 -5.04 0.69
C GLU A 394 44.93 -5.62 0.69
N ASN A 395 45.10 -6.85 1.19
CA ASN A 395 46.36 -7.59 1.27
C ASN A 395 46.56 -8.67 0.17
N GLY A 396 45.72 -8.73 -0.88
CA GLY A 396 45.98 -9.58 -2.05
C GLY A 396 45.77 -11.10 -1.86
N SER A 397 45.26 -11.55 -0.72
CA SER A 397 45.07 -12.98 -0.40
C SER A 397 43.60 -13.40 -0.52
N TYR A 398 43.33 -14.41 -1.36
CA TYR A 398 42.01 -15.04 -1.49
C TYR A 398 41.75 -16.02 -0.35
N ASN A 399 40.57 -15.94 0.29
CA ASN A 399 40.14 -17.00 1.20
C ASN A 399 39.73 -18.25 0.39
N PRO A 400 40.42 -19.40 0.53
CA PRO A 400 40.18 -20.58 -0.29
C PRO A 400 38.74 -21.13 -0.15
N LYS A 401 38.09 -20.91 0.99
CA LYS A 401 36.70 -21.35 1.22
C LYS A 401 35.70 -20.58 0.36
N ILE A 402 35.90 -19.28 0.13
CA ILE A 402 35.02 -18.49 -0.74
C ILE A 402 35.14 -19.00 -2.19
N ARG A 403 36.36 -19.32 -2.63
CA ARG A 403 36.59 -19.92 -3.94
C ARG A 403 35.94 -21.29 -4.04
N GLN A 404 35.93 -22.09 -2.97
CA GLN A 404 35.32 -23.42 -2.97
C GLN A 404 33.78 -23.37 -2.96
N PHE A 405 33.18 -22.58 -2.07
CA PHE A 405 31.74 -22.64 -1.78
C PHE A 405 30.92 -21.47 -2.37
N GLY A 406 31.54 -20.33 -2.65
CA GLY A 406 30.85 -19.14 -3.17
C GLY A 406 29.97 -18.43 -2.13
N ILE A 407 29.28 -17.38 -2.58
CA ILE A 407 28.29 -16.65 -1.79
C ILE A 407 26.95 -17.37 -1.88
N ASN A 408 26.26 -17.51 -0.76
CA ASN A 408 24.93 -18.10 -0.72
C ASN A 408 23.89 -17.25 -1.46
N SER A 409 22.95 -17.92 -2.12
CA SER A 409 21.76 -17.29 -2.68
C SER A 409 20.84 -16.74 -1.57
N PRO A 410 19.94 -15.78 -1.85
CA PRO A 410 19.00 -15.28 -0.84
C PRO A 410 18.10 -16.40 -0.27
N PHE A 411 17.78 -17.42 -1.06
CA PHE A 411 17.01 -18.58 -0.62
C PHE A 411 17.81 -19.50 0.31
N GLU A 412 19.11 -19.69 0.04
CA GLU A 412 20.01 -20.41 0.95
C GLU A 412 20.22 -19.64 2.26
N GLU A 413 20.43 -18.31 2.21
CA GLU A 413 20.52 -17.47 3.41
C GLU A 413 19.26 -17.60 4.29
N PHE A 414 18.08 -17.66 3.66
CA PHE A 414 16.81 -17.80 4.38
C PHE A 414 16.63 -19.19 4.98
N ALA A 415 17.01 -20.24 4.25
CA ALA A 415 17.01 -21.61 4.77
C ALA A 415 17.95 -21.77 5.97
N LEU A 416 19.14 -21.16 5.91
CA LEU A 416 20.08 -21.14 7.03
C LEU A 416 19.49 -20.44 8.26
N SER A 417 18.98 -19.21 8.12
CA SER A 417 18.36 -18.50 9.25
C SER A 417 17.17 -19.27 9.83
N TYR A 418 16.33 -19.87 8.98
CA TYR A 418 15.17 -20.64 9.39
C TYR A 418 15.56 -21.88 10.21
N GLU A 419 16.53 -22.67 9.72
CA GLU A 419 16.96 -23.90 10.37
C GLU A 419 17.78 -23.64 11.65
N LEU A 420 18.66 -22.63 11.63
CA LEU A 420 19.44 -22.25 12.81
C LEU A 420 18.53 -21.78 13.95
N ASN A 421 17.51 -20.95 13.66
CA ASN A 421 16.52 -20.56 14.66
C ASN A 421 15.76 -21.77 15.23
N ARG A 422 15.35 -22.72 14.38
CA ARG A 422 14.66 -23.96 14.82
C ARG A 422 15.51 -24.84 15.72
N THR A 423 16.83 -24.83 15.52
CA THR A 423 17.80 -25.60 16.32
C THR A 423 18.31 -24.84 17.55
N GLY A 424 17.78 -23.64 17.82
CA GLY A 424 18.10 -22.84 19.00
C GLY A 424 19.34 -21.96 18.86
N ILE A 425 19.84 -21.73 17.65
CA ILE A 425 20.89 -20.76 17.35
C ILE A 425 20.23 -19.44 16.89
N PRO A 426 20.28 -18.36 17.70
CA PRO A 426 19.56 -17.13 17.41
C PRO A 426 20.03 -16.47 16.12
N CYS A 427 19.08 -16.18 15.23
CA CYS A 427 19.31 -15.57 13.93
C CYS A 427 18.26 -14.49 13.66
N VAL A 428 18.63 -13.44 12.94
CA VAL A 428 17.66 -12.41 12.50
C VAL A 428 16.52 -13.04 11.71
N TYR A 429 15.29 -12.56 11.93
CA TYR A 429 14.12 -13.13 11.29
C TYR A 429 14.07 -12.81 9.82
N VAL A 430 13.86 -13.83 9.00
CA VAL A 430 13.70 -13.69 7.56
C VAL A 430 12.24 -13.46 7.21
N ARG A 431 11.97 -12.46 6.38
CA ARG A 431 10.60 -12.01 6.08
C ARG A 431 10.21 -12.23 4.65
N ALA A 432 10.99 -11.71 3.71
CA ALA A 432 10.68 -11.86 2.29
C ALA A 432 11.93 -11.70 1.41
N ILE A 433 11.86 -12.26 0.21
CA ILE A 433 12.83 -12.08 -0.87
C ILE A 433 12.10 -11.38 -2.01
N TYR A 434 12.66 -10.28 -2.50
CA TYR A 434 12.15 -9.53 -3.64
C TYR A 434 13.17 -9.58 -4.79
N MET A 435 12.76 -10.07 -5.95
CA MET A 435 13.53 -10.00 -7.19
C MET A 435 13.08 -8.77 -8.00
N THR A 436 14.03 -7.96 -8.44
CA THR A 436 13.74 -6.73 -9.19
C THR A 436 13.13 -7.02 -10.55
N GLY A 437 12.08 -6.32 -10.96
CA GLY A 437 11.54 -6.43 -12.33
C GLY A 437 12.47 -5.86 -13.41
N SER A 438 13.30 -4.88 -13.05
CA SER A 438 14.36 -4.37 -13.92
C SER A 438 15.54 -5.34 -14.00
N ALA A 439 16.17 -5.42 -15.17
CA ALA A 439 17.45 -6.10 -15.33
C ALA A 439 18.54 -5.39 -14.51
N LYS A 440 19.46 -6.17 -13.95
CA LYS A 440 20.66 -5.65 -13.29
C LYS A 440 21.67 -5.15 -14.32
N ILE A 441 22.43 -4.12 -13.96
CA ILE A 441 23.37 -3.45 -14.86
C ILE A 441 24.68 -4.25 -14.97
N GLU A 442 25.17 -4.77 -13.85
CA GLU A 442 26.44 -5.49 -13.78
C GLU A 442 26.23 -6.99 -13.98
N PRO A 443 27.02 -7.67 -14.84
CA PRO A 443 26.89 -9.11 -15.04
C PRO A 443 27.34 -9.90 -13.80
N SER A 444 26.73 -11.08 -13.59
CA SER A 444 27.24 -12.05 -12.60
C SER A 444 28.65 -12.51 -12.96
N THR A 445 29.53 -12.57 -11.97
CA THR A 445 30.89 -13.12 -12.09
C THR A 445 31.01 -14.54 -11.56
N ASP A 446 30.06 -15.00 -10.73
CA ASP A 446 30.00 -16.36 -10.19
C ASP A 446 28.68 -17.07 -10.56
N MET A 447 28.74 -17.99 -11.52
CA MET A 447 27.55 -18.66 -12.06
C MET A 447 27.08 -19.88 -11.25
N ARG A 448 27.87 -20.33 -10.26
CA ARG A 448 27.65 -21.63 -9.59
C ARG A 448 26.27 -21.77 -8.95
N ARG A 449 25.73 -20.71 -8.34
CA ARG A 449 24.39 -20.74 -7.73
C ARG A 449 23.28 -20.78 -8.78
N TYR A 450 23.41 -20.01 -9.85
CA TYR A 450 22.46 -20.05 -10.97
C TYR A 450 22.42 -21.43 -11.61
N GLU A 451 23.57 -22.10 -11.76
CA GLU A 451 23.66 -23.46 -12.30
C GLU A 451 23.11 -24.52 -11.34
N SER A 452 23.61 -24.55 -10.09
CA SER A 452 23.20 -25.55 -9.09
C SER A 452 21.72 -25.48 -8.70
N HIS A 453 21.10 -24.30 -8.83
CA HIS A 453 19.70 -24.08 -8.49
C HIS A 453 18.79 -24.01 -9.72
N LYS A 454 19.29 -24.25 -10.94
CA LYS A 454 18.55 -24.09 -12.20
C LYS A 454 17.26 -24.90 -12.26
N SER A 455 17.24 -26.08 -11.62
CA SER A 455 16.09 -26.98 -11.58
C SER A 455 15.07 -26.63 -10.49
N ILE A 456 15.37 -25.65 -9.62
CA ILE A 456 14.44 -25.20 -8.59
C ILE A 456 13.59 -24.10 -9.19
N LEU A 457 12.31 -24.42 -9.42
CA LEU A 457 11.39 -23.56 -10.14
C LEU A 457 10.39 -22.87 -9.21
N ASP A 458 10.07 -21.62 -9.53
CA ASP A 458 8.93 -20.90 -8.97
C ASP A 458 7.59 -21.49 -9.45
N PRO A 459 6.43 -21.05 -8.89
CA PRO A 459 5.11 -21.53 -9.30
C PRO A 459 4.76 -21.34 -10.78
N GLU A 460 5.50 -20.48 -11.49
CA GLU A 460 5.29 -20.19 -12.92
C GLU A 460 6.24 -21.00 -13.82
N GLY A 461 7.07 -21.88 -13.24
CA GLY A 461 8.01 -22.72 -13.98
C GLY A 461 9.33 -22.03 -14.34
N ASN A 462 9.62 -20.85 -13.79
CA ASN A 462 10.91 -20.19 -14.02
C ASN A 462 11.92 -20.54 -12.91
N PRO A 463 13.24 -20.57 -13.20
CA PRO A 463 14.25 -20.74 -12.16
C PRO A 463 14.13 -19.66 -11.08
N ILE A 464 14.27 -20.06 -9.81
CA ILE A 464 14.21 -19.13 -8.67
C ILE A 464 15.35 -18.09 -8.67
N LEU A 465 16.46 -18.40 -9.36
CA LEU A 465 17.60 -17.50 -9.57
C LEU A 465 17.73 -17.16 -11.06
N GLN A 466 17.63 -15.86 -11.37
CA GLN A 466 17.79 -15.31 -12.72
C GLN A 466 19.01 -14.39 -12.74
N GLU A 467 19.96 -14.71 -13.61
CA GLU A 467 21.27 -14.04 -13.66
C GLU A 467 21.20 -12.55 -13.99
N ASN A 468 20.14 -12.14 -14.68
CA ASN A 468 19.91 -10.78 -15.13
C ASN A 468 19.12 -9.92 -14.13
N HIS A 469 18.79 -10.42 -12.93
CA HIS A 469 18.03 -9.67 -11.93
C HIS A 469 18.75 -9.58 -10.58
N ASN A 470 18.47 -8.50 -9.84
CA ASN A 470 18.94 -8.32 -8.48
C ASN A 470 17.93 -8.89 -7.48
N TYR A 471 18.43 -9.36 -6.35
CA TYR A 471 17.61 -9.87 -5.26
C TYR A 471 17.81 -9.01 -4.01
N ILE A 472 16.72 -8.66 -3.33
CA ILE A 472 16.72 -7.93 -2.07
C ILE A 472 16.12 -8.83 -1.01
N THR A 473 16.84 -9.01 0.09
CA THR A 473 16.35 -9.73 1.27
C THR A 473 15.75 -8.74 2.26
N ILE A 474 14.59 -9.07 2.80
CA ILE A 474 13.89 -8.32 3.85
C ILE A 474 13.93 -9.13 5.13
N ARG A 475 14.38 -8.50 6.22
CA ARG A 475 14.62 -9.10 7.52
C ARG A 475 13.94 -8.29 8.62
N GLY A 476 13.49 -8.98 9.66
CA GLY A 476 13.01 -8.39 10.91
C GLY A 476 14.13 -8.26 11.94
N TYR A 477 13.76 -8.28 13.23
CA TYR A 477 14.65 -8.22 14.39
C TYR A 477 15.20 -6.82 14.76
N TYR A 478 14.98 -5.78 13.96
CA TYR A 478 15.53 -4.45 14.26
C TYR A 478 15.05 -3.87 15.59
N ASN A 479 13.89 -4.28 16.08
CA ASN A 479 13.31 -3.80 17.34
C ASN A 479 13.19 -4.91 18.40
N GLY A 480 13.92 -6.01 18.21
CA GLY A 480 13.92 -7.17 19.09
C GLY A 480 13.05 -8.35 18.59
N PRO A 481 12.79 -9.34 19.47
CA PRO A 481 11.99 -10.52 19.15
C PRO A 481 10.54 -10.18 18.77
N ASP A 482 9.93 -10.95 17.85
CA ASP A 482 8.56 -10.69 17.37
C ASP A 482 7.55 -10.66 18.51
N GLN A 483 7.67 -11.58 19.45
CA GLN A 483 6.81 -11.65 20.63
C GLN A 483 6.95 -10.40 21.52
N TRP A 484 8.19 -9.94 21.73
CA TRP A 484 8.45 -8.73 22.51
C TRP A 484 7.80 -7.50 21.86
N VAL A 485 7.99 -7.35 20.54
CA VAL A 485 7.45 -6.25 19.74
C VAL A 485 5.92 -6.27 19.67
N ALA A 486 5.31 -7.46 19.72
CA ALA A 486 3.86 -7.61 19.78
C ALA A 486 3.27 -7.15 21.14
N GLU A 487 4.03 -7.30 22.22
CA GLU A 487 3.61 -6.97 23.58
C GLU A 487 4.02 -5.54 24.01
N HIS A 488 5.02 -4.93 23.36
CA HIS A 488 5.60 -3.64 23.75
C HIS A 488 5.72 -2.68 22.55
N SER A 489 5.12 -1.49 22.66
CA SER A 489 5.23 -0.43 21.64
C SER A 489 6.44 0.50 21.85
N ASP A 490 6.80 0.77 23.12
CA ASP A 490 7.69 1.89 23.46
C ASP A 490 9.06 1.42 24.02
N ALA A 491 9.13 0.21 24.58
CA ALA A 491 10.36 -0.37 25.15
C ALA A 491 11.04 -1.33 24.16
N LEU A 492 11.40 -0.83 22.97
CA LEU A 492 11.97 -1.66 21.90
C LEU A 492 13.49 -1.83 22.07
N TYR A 493 14.01 -2.97 21.62
CA TYR A 493 15.45 -3.20 21.59
C TYR A 493 16.12 -2.46 20.44
N THR A 494 17.35 -2.00 20.65
CA THR A 494 18.23 -1.48 19.61
C THR A 494 19.34 -2.48 19.29
N PRO A 495 19.44 -2.97 18.04
CA PRO A 495 20.50 -3.89 17.64
C PRO A 495 21.81 -3.13 17.47
N ILE A 496 22.88 -3.72 17.97
CA ILE A 496 24.24 -3.25 17.74
C ILE A 496 25.14 -4.42 17.35
N ASP A 497 25.93 -4.24 16.30
CA ASP A 497 26.89 -5.27 15.92
C ASP A 497 28.06 -5.33 16.91
N LEU A 498 28.69 -6.50 17.08
CA LEU A 498 29.73 -6.68 18.11
C LEU A 498 30.91 -5.72 17.93
N TYR A 499 31.26 -5.38 16.68
CA TYR A 499 32.31 -4.40 16.42
C TYR A 499 31.94 -3.03 16.99
N LYS A 500 30.73 -2.53 16.70
CA LYS A 500 30.24 -1.27 17.25
C LYS A 500 30.04 -1.34 18.77
N ALA A 501 29.62 -2.49 19.31
CA ALA A 501 29.45 -2.68 20.75
C ALA A 501 30.79 -2.53 21.50
N THR A 502 31.86 -3.14 20.97
CA THR A 502 33.22 -2.95 21.50
C THR A 502 33.70 -1.51 21.34
N TYR A 503 33.50 -0.91 20.16
CA TYR A 503 33.88 0.48 19.90
C TYR A 503 33.20 1.48 20.85
N ARG A 504 31.94 1.23 21.23
CA ARG A 504 31.17 2.05 22.18
C ARG A 504 31.40 1.69 23.65
N GLY A 505 32.26 0.70 23.94
CA GLY A 505 32.55 0.26 25.32
C GLY A 505 31.41 -0.46 26.01
N ILE A 506 30.44 -1.00 25.27
CA ILE A 506 29.32 -1.80 25.82
C ILE A 506 29.81 -3.18 26.26
N ILE A 507 30.77 -3.74 25.50
CA ILE A 507 31.52 -4.95 25.84
C ILE A 507 33.01 -4.66 25.61
N ASP A 508 33.89 -5.41 26.28
CA ASP A 508 35.32 -5.30 26.02
C ASP A 508 35.77 -6.20 24.84
N GLY A 509 37.04 -6.06 24.44
CA GLY A 509 37.59 -6.83 23.32
C GLY A 509 37.70 -8.33 23.59
N ALA A 510 37.92 -8.75 24.84
CA ALA A 510 38.03 -10.15 25.21
C ALA A 510 36.65 -10.83 25.18
N GLU A 511 35.63 -10.14 25.69
CA GLU A 511 34.23 -10.56 25.62
C GLU A 511 33.74 -10.64 24.17
N CYS A 512 34.05 -9.64 23.35
CA CYS A 512 33.71 -9.63 21.93
C CYS A 512 34.28 -10.87 21.19
N GLN A 513 35.56 -11.17 21.40
CA GLN A 513 36.19 -12.34 20.78
C GLN A 513 35.59 -13.65 21.30
N LYS A 514 35.35 -13.74 22.61
CA LYS A 514 34.69 -14.91 23.23
C LYS A 514 33.30 -15.16 22.64
N LEU A 515 32.47 -14.12 22.51
CA LEU A 515 31.13 -14.24 21.92
C LEU A 515 31.18 -14.70 20.46
N LEU A 516 32.13 -14.18 19.68
CA LEU A 516 32.34 -14.62 18.29
C LEU A 516 32.73 -16.10 18.21
N ASP A 517 33.67 -16.55 19.06
CA ASP A 517 34.15 -17.93 19.07
C ASP A 517 33.06 -18.91 19.56
N GLU A 518 32.27 -18.51 20.57
CA GLU A 518 31.11 -19.29 21.04
C GLU A 518 30.09 -19.52 19.91
N VAL A 519 29.80 -18.50 19.10
CA VAL A 519 28.90 -18.65 17.94
C VAL A 519 29.50 -19.55 16.86
N LYS A 520 30.81 -19.44 16.58
CA LYS A 520 31.49 -20.30 15.61
C LYS A 520 31.47 -21.78 16.02
N GLU A 521 31.70 -22.07 17.30
CA GLU A 521 31.62 -23.43 17.82
C GLU A 521 30.18 -23.96 17.83
N LYS A 522 29.18 -23.12 18.17
CA LYS A 522 27.76 -23.50 18.03
C LYS A 522 27.41 -23.91 16.59
N LEU A 523 27.83 -23.12 15.60
CA LEU A 523 27.59 -23.44 14.18
C LEU A 523 28.27 -24.75 13.78
N LYS A 524 29.54 -24.94 14.18
CA LYS A 524 30.29 -26.16 13.89
C LYS A 524 29.62 -27.40 14.49
N ASN A 525 29.17 -27.32 15.75
CA ASN A 525 28.44 -28.40 16.42
C ASN A 525 27.08 -28.69 15.76
N ALA A 526 26.45 -27.68 15.15
CA ALA A 526 25.24 -27.84 14.35
C ALA A 526 25.51 -28.30 12.90
N GLY A 527 26.76 -28.59 12.52
CA GLY A 527 27.11 -29.06 11.18
C GLY A 527 27.29 -27.95 10.14
N TYR A 528 27.58 -26.72 10.57
CA TYR A 528 27.82 -25.57 9.70
C TYR A 528 29.23 -24.99 9.84
N ASN A 529 29.82 -24.60 8.72
CA ASN A 529 31.08 -23.91 8.62
C ASN A 529 30.84 -22.40 8.62
N GLY A 530 30.89 -21.79 9.80
CA GLY A 530 30.82 -20.34 10.02
C GLY A 530 32.19 -19.68 10.22
N SER A 531 33.29 -20.30 9.78
CA SER A 531 34.64 -19.85 10.16
C SER A 531 34.95 -18.40 9.73
N LEU A 532 34.28 -17.92 8.68
CA LEU A 532 34.47 -16.58 8.13
C LEU A 532 33.57 -15.50 8.76
N LEU A 533 32.76 -15.86 9.76
CA LEU A 533 32.01 -14.86 10.51
C LEU A 533 32.95 -13.84 11.15
N LYS A 534 32.58 -12.58 10.99
CA LYS A 534 33.25 -11.41 11.57
C LYS A 534 32.35 -10.81 12.67
N THR A 535 32.92 -9.96 13.51
CA THR A 535 32.20 -9.29 14.60
C THR A 535 31.02 -8.44 14.11
N ASN A 536 31.08 -7.92 12.88
CA ASN A 536 29.98 -7.17 12.28
C ASN A 536 28.87 -8.05 11.63
N ASP A 537 29.00 -9.38 11.69
CA ASP A 537 27.97 -10.34 11.26
C ASP A 537 27.10 -10.83 12.44
N LEU A 538 27.39 -10.35 13.65
CA LEU A 538 26.74 -10.73 14.91
C LEU A 538 26.18 -9.48 15.61
N LEU A 539 24.97 -9.58 16.15
CA LEU A 539 24.26 -8.52 16.85
C LEU A 539 24.09 -8.85 18.34
N LEU A 540 24.12 -7.82 19.16
CA LEU A 540 23.51 -7.76 20.48
C LEU A 540 22.26 -6.89 20.40
N ALA A 541 21.29 -7.14 21.28
CA ALA A 541 20.12 -6.30 21.47
C ALA A 541 20.25 -5.55 22.79
N ILE A 542 20.01 -4.23 22.79
CA ILE A 542 20.12 -3.35 23.96
C ILE A 542 18.77 -2.71 24.24
N ASP A 543 18.31 -2.72 25.48
CA ASP A 543 17.05 -2.07 25.86
C ASP A 543 17.19 -0.54 25.99
N ASP A 544 16.10 0.12 26.39
CA ASP A 544 16.03 1.57 26.59
C ASP A 544 16.93 2.08 27.74
N LYS A 545 17.35 1.19 28.64
CA LYS A 545 18.24 1.49 29.78
C LYS A 545 19.71 1.24 29.47
N GLY A 546 20.02 0.65 28.32
CA GLY A 546 21.38 0.31 27.93
C GLY A 546 21.80 -1.10 28.33
N ASP A 547 20.89 -1.93 28.85
CA ASP A 547 21.18 -3.29 29.26
C ASP A 547 21.12 -4.26 28.07
N ILE A 548 22.07 -5.20 28.05
CA ILE A 548 22.16 -6.22 26.99
C ILE A 548 21.09 -7.30 27.24
N MET A 549 20.33 -7.63 26.18
CA MET A 549 19.39 -8.75 26.18
C MET A 549 20.11 -10.06 26.50
N LYS A 550 19.61 -10.77 27.51
CA LYS A 550 20.17 -12.04 27.98
C LYS A 550 19.30 -13.22 27.57
N ASN A 551 19.96 -14.35 27.32
CA ASN A 551 19.29 -15.63 27.09
C ASN A 551 18.81 -16.26 28.40
N SER A 552 18.15 -17.41 28.31
CA SER A 552 17.62 -18.15 29.48
C SER A 552 18.70 -18.58 30.49
N SER A 553 19.98 -18.60 30.11
CA SER A 553 21.11 -18.88 31.00
C SER A 553 21.72 -17.63 31.64
N GLY A 554 21.14 -16.45 31.40
CA GLY A 554 21.63 -15.16 31.93
C GLY A 554 22.85 -14.59 31.20
N LYS A 555 23.26 -15.17 30.07
CA LYS A 555 24.37 -14.69 29.23
C LYS A 555 23.84 -13.77 28.11
N PRO A 556 24.66 -12.86 27.56
CA PRO A 556 24.30 -12.10 26.36
C PRO A 556 23.79 -13.01 25.24
N GLU A 557 22.61 -12.70 24.70
CA GLU A 557 22.10 -13.40 23.52
C GLU A 557 22.76 -12.79 22.29
N VAL A 558 23.42 -13.62 21.48
CA VAL A 558 24.14 -13.17 20.27
C VAL A 558 23.39 -13.67 19.04
N ILE A 559 23.04 -12.74 18.15
CA ILE A 559 22.16 -12.99 17.02
C ILE A 559 22.95 -12.92 15.72
N ILE A 560 22.92 -13.99 14.93
CA ILE A 560 23.56 -13.99 13.60
C ILE A 560 22.71 -13.15 12.65
N CYS A 561 23.33 -12.16 11.99
CA CYS A 561 22.64 -11.28 11.06
C CYS A 561 23.11 -11.40 9.61
N ASN A 562 24.18 -12.17 9.35
CA ASN A 562 24.68 -12.42 8.00
C ASN A 562 24.95 -13.90 7.74
N PHE A 563 24.45 -14.42 6.60
CA PHE A 563 24.50 -15.84 6.24
C PHE A 563 25.21 -16.10 4.92
N GLU A 564 25.77 -15.07 4.28
CA GLU A 564 26.41 -15.17 2.95
C GLU A 564 27.53 -16.22 2.86
N LEU A 565 28.28 -16.36 3.95
CA LEU A 565 29.50 -17.17 4.04
C LEU A 565 29.41 -18.22 5.15
N ILE A 566 28.19 -18.72 5.41
CA ILE A 566 27.94 -19.86 6.29
C ILE A 566 27.51 -21.03 5.41
N TRP A 567 28.21 -22.16 5.47
CA TRP A 567 27.91 -23.30 4.62
C TRP A 567 27.64 -24.54 5.43
N LYS A 568 26.74 -25.42 4.97
CA LYS A 568 26.58 -26.75 5.57
C LYS A 568 27.84 -27.57 5.34
N ILE A 569 28.37 -28.21 6.38
CA ILE A 569 29.51 -29.11 6.26
C ILE A 569 29.01 -30.39 5.57
N PRO A 570 29.60 -30.81 4.44
CA PRO A 570 29.27 -32.08 3.81
C PRO A 570 29.50 -33.21 4.81
N SER A 571 28.49 -34.08 4.95
CA SER A 571 28.54 -35.28 5.80
C SER A 571 29.61 -36.25 5.34
#